data_AF-M7NEF7-F1
#
_entry.id   AF-M7NEF7-F1
#
_cell.length_a   1.000
_cell.length_b   1.000
_cell.length_c   1.000
_cell.angle_alpha   90.00
_cell.angle_beta   90.00
_cell.angle_gamma   90.00
#
_symmetry.space_group_name_H-M   'P 1'
#
loop_
_entity.id
_entity.type
_entity.pdbx_description
1 polymer ?
#
loop_
_entity_poly.entity_id
_entity_poly.type
_entity_poly.pdbx_seq_one_letter_code
_entity_poly.pdbx_strand_id
1 'polypeptide(L)' 'MLKSSVRYGLFLFAGLTLWQLIVHREVEWGMVVAVSVLAGFFNLLWDWAKVPYDWNKRSGD' A
#
# COMPACT_ATOMS: atom_id res chain seq x y z
N MET A 1 0.24 11.06 -2.89
CA MET A 1 1.36 10.12 -3.04
C MET A 1 1.77 9.62 -1.66
N LEU A 2 2.84 10.12 -1.02
CA LEU A 2 3.34 9.57 0.26
C LEU A 2 2.28 9.39 1.35
N LYS A 3 1.48 10.42 1.65
CA LYS A 3 0.41 10.35 2.67
C LYS A 3 -0.70 9.35 2.33
N SER A 4 -1.00 9.17 1.03
CA SER A 4 -1.99 8.21 0.54
C SER A 4 -1.46 6.79 0.68
N SER A 5 -0.22 6.57 0.22
CA SER A 5 0.46 5.28 0.25
C SER A 5 0.71 4.79 1.68
N VAL A 6 1.08 5.69 2.60
CA VAL A 6 1.24 5.37 4.03
C VAL A 6 -0.10 5.00 4.67
N ARG A 7 -1.18 5.74 4.38
CA ARG A 7 -2.52 5.35 4.85
C ARG A 7 -2.91 3.97 4.33
N TYR A 8 -2.67 3.69 3.05
CA TYR A 8 -2.96 2.39 2.45
C TYR A 8 -2.20 1.25 3.15
N GLY A 9 -0.89 1.42 3.37
CA GLY A 9 -0.09 0.45 4.12
C GLY A 9 -0.59 0.22 5.56
N LEU A 10 -0.99 1.30 6.26
CA LEU A 10 -1.56 1.18 7.62
C LEU A 10 -2.91 0.48 7.65
N PHE A 11 -3.77 0.72 6.65
CA PHE A 11 -5.05 0.01 6.52
C PHE A 11 -4.83 -1.50 6.29
N LEU A 12 -3.88 -1.85 5.41
CA LEU A 12 -3.50 -3.24 5.16
C LEU A 12 -2.92 -3.91 6.40
N PHE A 13 -2.05 -3.20 7.14
CA PHE A 13 -1.48 -3.67 8.38
C PHE A 13 -2.55 -4.00 9.42
N ALA A 14 -3.48 -3.07 9.66
CA ALA A 14 -4.58 -3.26 10.59
C ALA A 14 -5.49 -4.42 10.15
N GLY A 15 -5.85 -4.50 8.87
CA GLY A 15 -6.69 -5.57 8.33
C GLY A 15 -6.06 -6.95 8.46
N LEU A 16 -4.79 -7.10 8.07
CA LEU A 16 -4.06 -8.37 8.16
C LEU A 16 -3.84 -8.81 9.61
N THR A 17 -3.55 -7.86 10.50
CA THR A 17 -3.41 -8.14 11.94
C THR A 17 -4.72 -8.65 12.52
N LEU A 18 -5.83 -7.96 12.25
CA LEU A 18 -7.16 -8.40 12.71
C LEU A 18 -7.54 -9.76 12.14
N TRP A 19 -7.26 -9.99 10.86
CA TRP A 19 -7.51 -11.28 10.21
C TRP A 19 -6.73 -12.42 10.86
N GLN A 20 -5.41 -12.26 11.06
CA GLN A 20 -4.59 -13.29 11.70
C GLN A 20 -4.98 -13.52 13.17
N LEU A 21 -5.34 -12.47 13.92
CA LEU A 21 -5.86 -12.61 15.28
C LEU A 21 -7.16 -13.43 15.33
N ILE A 22 -8.07 -13.24 14.37
CA ILE A 22 -9.35 -13.96 14.33
C ILE A 22 -9.16 -15.41 13.87
N VAL A 23 -8.35 -15.66 12.84
CA VAL A 23 -8.27 -16.98 12.18
C VAL A 23 -7.15 -17.85 12.71
N HIS A 24 -5.98 -17.29 13.04
CA HIS A 24 -4.78 -18.06 13.38
C HIS A 24 -4.37 -17.94 14.85
N ARG A 25 -5.03 -17.07 15.64
CA ARG A 25 -4.74 -16.74 17.06
C ARG A 25 -3.34 -16.17 17.33
N GLU A 26 -2.39 -16.40 16.44
CA GLU A 26 -1.05 -15.84 16.44
C GLU A 26 -0.85 -14.96 15.21
N VAL A 27 -0.12 -13.86 15.40
CA VAL A 27 0.19 -12.90 14.34
C VAL A 27 1.63 -13.11 13.92
N GLU A 28 1.84 -13.41 12.65
CA GLU A 28 3.18 -13.46 12.07
C GLU A 28 3.63 -12.03 11.73
N TRP A 29 4.10 -11.32 12.75
CA TRP A 29 4.43 -9.90 12.68
C TRP A 29 5.38 -9.57 11.52
N GLY A 30 6.39 -10.41 11.29
CA GLY A 30 7.35 -10.23 10.21
C GLY A 30 6.68 -10.18 8.83
N MET A 31 5.80 -11.14 8.55
CA MET A 31 5.07 -11.20 7.28
C MET A 31 4.09 -10.03 7.15
N VAL A 32 3.31 -9.73 8.20
CA VAL A 32 2.31 -8.65 8.16
C VAL A 32 2.96 -7.29 7.94
N VAL A 33 4.06 -6.99 8.64
CA VAL A 33 4.82 -5.75 8.45
C VAL A 33 5.42 -5.69 7.05
N ALA A 34 6.08 -6.75 6.59
CA ALA A 34 6.72 -6.78 5.28
C ALA A 34 5.72 -6.57 4.14
N VAL A 35 4.58 -7.29 4.15
CA VAL A 35 3.51 -7.15 3.15
C VAL A 35 2.93 -5.74 3.17
N SER A 36 2.67 -5.18 4.34
CA SER A 36 2.08 -3.85 4.47
C SER A 36 3.01 -2.74 3.97
N VAL A 37 4.31 -2.85 4.28
CA VAL A 37 5.34 -1.92 3.78
C VAL A 37 5.47 -2.04 2.27
N LEU A 38 5.60 -3.25 1.74
CA LEU A 38 5.69 -3.49 0.29
C LEU A 38 4.47 -2.95 -0.45
N ALA A 39 3.27 -3.20 0.05
CA ALA A 39 2.04 -2.69 -0.56
C ALA A 39 1.97 -1.16 -0.53
N GLY A 40 2.41 -0.53 0.56
CA GLY A 40 2.57 0.92 0.63
C GLY A 40 3.57 1.45 -0.42
N PHE A 41 4.72 0.80 -0.57
CA PHE A 41 5.71 1.15 -1.59
C PHE A 41 5.17 0.96 -3.02
N PHE A 42 4.49 -0.13 -3.31
CA PHE A 42 3.86 -0.36 -4.61
C PHE A 42 2.84 0.73 -4.94
N ASN A 43 2.00 1.10 -3.98
CA ASN A 43 1.02 2.17 -4.16
C ASN A 43 1.71 3.53 -4.38
N LEU A 44 2.82 3.79 -3.69
CA LEU A 44 3.63 4.99 -3.91
C LEU A 44 4.20 5.06 -5.33
N LEU A 45 4.80 3.97 -5.80
CA LEU A 45 5.35 3.86 -7.16
C LEU A 45 4.25 3.99 -8.21
N TRP A 46 3.08 3.40 -7.96
CA TRP A 46 1.91 3.49 -8.84
C TRP A 46 1.39 4.92 -8.96
N ASP A 47 1.17 5.60 -7.83
CA ASP A 47 0.78 7.00 -7.81
C ASP A 47 1.84 7.87 -8.50
N TRP A 48 3.13 7.53 -8.34
CA TRP A 48 4.23 8.21 -9.00
C TRP A 48 4.26 8.02 -10.50
N ALA A 49 4.00 6.82 -11.00
CA ALA A 49 3.91 6.54 -12.43
C ALA A 49 2.72 7.25 -13.12
N LYS A 50 1.64 7.53 -12.39
CA LYS A 50 0.48 8.28 -12.92
C LYS A 50 0.80 9.74 -13.23
N VAL A 51 1.68 10.38 -12.47
CA VAL A 51 2.02 11.80 -12.65
C VAL A 51 2.57 12.08 -14.06
N PRO A 52 3.64 11.41 -14.54
CA PRO A 52 4.13 11.62 -15.91
C PRO A 52 3.18 11.09 -16.97
N TYR A 53 2.39 10.04 -16.66
CA TYR A 53 1.37 9.53 -17.57
C TYR A 53 0.29 10.59 -17.86
N ASP A 54 -0.20 11.27 -16.83
CA ASP A 54 -1.19 12.35 -16.97
C ASP A 54 -0.61 13.59 -17.66
N TRP A 55 0.69 13.87 -17.49
CA TRP A 55 1.37 14.93 -18.25
C TRP A 55 1.38 14.66 -19.74
N ASN A 56 1.72 13.42 -20.14
CA ASN A 56 1.76 13.04 -21.54
C ASN A 56 0.35 13.07 -22.18
N LYS A 57 -0.66 12.62 -21.42
CA LYS A 57 -2.05 12.62 -21.87
C LYS A 57 -2.61 14.03 -22.13
N ARG A 58 -2.21 15.03 -21.33
CA ARG A 58 -2.64 16.43 -21.52
C ARG A 58 -1.86 17.19 -22.60
N SER A 59 -0.71 16.68 -23.03
CA SER A 59 0.12 17.31 -24.06
C SER A 59 -0.28 16.96 -25.50
N GLY A 60 -1.18 15.98 -25.66
CA GLY A 60 -1.72 15.55 -26.96
C GLY A 60 -3.10 16.10 -27.30
N ASP A 61 -3.73 16.85 -26.40
CA ASP A 61 -4.96 17.65 -26.62
C ASP A 61 -4.58 19.11 -26.89
#